data_AF-A0A954PLB1-F1
#
_entry.id   AF-A0A954PLB1-F1
#
_cell.length_a   1.000
_cell.length_b   1.000
_cell.length_c   1.000
_cell.angle_alpha   90.00
_cell.angle_beta   90.00
_cell.angle_gamma   90.00
#
_symmetry.space_group_name_H-M   'P 1'
#
loop_
_entity.id
_entity.type
_entity.pdbx_description
1 polymer ?
#
loop_
_entity_poly.entity_id
_entity_poly.type
_entity_poly.pdbx_seq_one_letter_code
_entity_poly.pdbx_strand_id
1 'polypeptide(L)'
;MMLMLFMVVAAGLSLLIYYAIRVPAILSEVNAWLGQPNPAGDSAAGRAAQVTFLLFVYTAPLALGILVYLLHFVLNGVDRWTRTREEADEAPFRME
;
A
#
# COMPACT_ATOMS: atom_id res chain seq x y z
N MET A 1 -19.21 0.40 2.54
CA MET A 1 -18.27 0.06 1.44
C MET A 1 -17.50 1.27 0.89
N MET A 2 -18.15 2.37 0.45
CA MET A 2 -17.42 3.54 -0.11
C MET A 2 -16.38 4.14 0.87
N LEU A 3 -16.71 4.28 2.16
CA LEU A 3 -15.76 4.82 3.15
C LEU A 3 -14.51 3.96 3.33
N MET A 4 -14.65 2.63 3.25
CA MET A 4 -13.51 1.70 3.37
C MET A 4 -12.59 1.78 2.16
N LEU A 5 -13.16 1.91 0.95
CA LEU A 5 -12.40 2.12 -0.29
C LEU A 5 -11.61 3.44 -0.21
N PHE A 6 -12.25 4.53 0.20
CA PHE A 6 -11.58 5.83 0.35
C PHE A 6 -10.42 5.76 1.35
N MET A 7 -10.58 5.04 2.45
CA MET A 7 -9.54 4.90 3.47
C MET A 7 -8.32 4.11 2.96
N VAL A 8 -8.54 3.04 2.19
CA VAL A 8 -7.47 2.26 1.55
C VAL A 8 -6.74 3.09 0.48
N VAL A 9 -7.48 3.82 -0.35
CA VAL A 9 -6.90 4.69 -1.38
C VAL A 9 -6.08 5.82 -0.74
N ALA A 10 -6.62 6.47 0.30
CA ALA A 10 -5.92 7.51 1.04
C ALA A 10 -4.63 6.98 1.69
N ALA A 11 -4.67 5.80 2.32
CA ALA A 11 -3.48 5.17 2.89
C ALA A 11 -2.41 4.85 1.83
N GLY A 12 -2.81 4.33 0.67
CA GLY A 12 -1.92 4.08 -0.45
C GLY A 12 -1.28 5.36 -1.00
N LEU A 13 -2.06 6.43 -1.15
CA LEU A 13 -1.57 7.75 -1.55
C LEU A 13 -0.59 8.33 -0.53
N SER A 14 -0.90 8.27 0.77
CA SER A 14 0.00 8.74 1.82
C SER A 14 1.34 7.99 1.82
N LEU A 15 1.33 6.68 1.58
CA LEU A 15 2.54 5.88 1.46
C LEU A 15 3.38 6.30 0.24
N LEU A 16 2.73 6.52 -0.90
CA LEU A 16 3.39 7.00 -2.12
C LEU A 16 4.03 8.38 -1.92
N ILE A 17 3.30 9.31 -1.30
CA ILE A 17 3.79 10.66 -0.98
C ILE A 17 4.99 10.57 -0.04
N TYR A 18 4.92 9.73 1.00
CA TYR A 18 6.03 9.53 1.93
C TYR A 18 7.30 9.04 1.25
N TYR A 19 7.18 8.10 0.31
CA TYR A 19 8.31 7.64 -0.50
C TYR A 19 8.79 8.69 -1.48
N ALA A 20 7.89 9.47 -2.09
CA ALA A 20 8.24 10.54 -3.03
C ALA A 20 9.10 11.63 -2.38
N ILE A 21 8.78 12.05 -1.15
CA ILE A 21 9.53 13.09 -0.42
C ILE A 21 10.98 12.65 -0.10
N ARG A 22 11.26 11.34 -0.09
CA ARG A 22 12.63 10.82 0.12
C ARG A 22 13.48 10.80 -1.14
N VAL A 23 12.92 11.12 -2.30
CA VAL A 23 13.63 11.10 -3.58
C VAL A 23 14.29 12.45 -3.82
N PRO A 24 15.64 12.50 -3.92
CA PRO A 24 16.36 13.75 -4.10
C PRO A 24 15.94 14.55 -5.33
N ALA A 25 15.56 13.88 -6.42
CA ALA A 25 15.06 14.51 -7.64
C ALA A 25 13.70 15.22 -7.45
N ILE A 26 12.82 14.65 -6.62
CA ILE A 26 11.52 15.26 -6.32
C ILE A 26 11.72 16.44 -5.40
N LEU A 27 12.57 16.29 -4.37
CA LEU A 27 12.96 17.39 -3.51
C LEU A 27 13.64 18.52 -4.30
N SER A 28 14.48 18.22 -5.29
CA SER A 28 15.11 19.26 -6.11
C SER A 28 14.11 20.03 -6.96
N GLU A 29 13.12 19.36 -7.55
CA GLU A 29 12.05 20.02 -8.33
C GLU A 29 11.13 20.86 -7.43
N VAL A 30 10.76 20.34 -6.26
CA VAL A 30 9.97 21.07 -5.26
C VAL A 30 10.76 22.27 -4.74
N ASN A 31 12.04 22.11 -4.45
CA ASN A 31 12.90 23.21 -4.01
C ASN A 31 13.13 24.24 -5.12
N ALA A 32 13.24 23.82 -6.38
CA ALA A 32 13.31 24.73 -7.53
C ALA A 32 12.03 25.56 -7.66
N TRP A 33 10.85 24.96 -7.47
CA TRP A 33 9.57 25.66 -7.40
C TRP A 33 9.49 26.63 -6.21
N LEU A 34 10.08 26.26 -5.07
CA LEU A 34 10.14 27.09 -3.86
C LEU A 34 11.28 28.12 -3.88
N GLY A 35 12.05 28.20 -4.97
CA GLY A 35 13.17 29.14 -5.12
C GLY A 35 14.36 28.86 -4.19
N GLN A 36 14.44 27.67 -3.59
CA GLN A 36 15.57 27.28 -2.75
C GLN A 36 16.75 26.78 -3.61
N PRO A 37 17.99 27.13 -3.27
CA PRO A 37 19.17 26.66 -3.99
C PRO A 37 19.25 25.15 -3.89
N ASN A 38 19.32 24.49 -5.05
CA ASN A 38 19.34 23.04 -5.15
C ASN A 38 20.68 22.49 -4.63
N PRO A 39 20.71 21.73 -3.52
CA PRO A 39 21.95 21.11 -3.03
C PRO A 39 22.30 19.84 -3.82
N ALA A 40 21.44 19.40 -4.75
CA ALA A 40 21.60 18.14 -5.46
C ALA A 40 22.67 18.26 -6.55
N GLY A 41 23.93 18.11 -6.16
CA GLY A 41 24.97 17.63 -7.07
C GLY A 41 24.61 16.23 -7.57
N ASP A 42 24.93 15.94 -8.83
CA ASP A 42 24.69 14.66 -9.49
C ASP A 42 25.43 13.51 -8.78
N SER A 43 24.79 12.96 -7.75
CA SER A 43 25.33 11.89 -6.92
C SER A 43 24.80 10.54 -7.37
N ALA A 44 25.64 9.50 -7.31
CA ALA A 44 25.22 8.14 -7.62
C ALA A 44 24.01 7.69 -6.77
N ALA A 45 23.94 8.16 -5.52
CA ALA A 45 22.81 7.91 -4.61
C ALA A 45 21.50 8.57 -5.08
N GLY A 46 21.58 9.80 -5.60
CA GLY A 46 20.41 10.50 -6.16
C GLY A 46 19.83 9.79 -7.38
N ARG A 47 20.70 9.32 -8.29
CA ARG A 47 20.27 8.53 -9.45
C ARG A 47 19.64 7.19 -9.05
N ALA A 48 20.24 6.47 -8.10
CA ALA A 48 19.68 5.21 -7.59
C ALA A 48 18.30 5.40 -6.94
N ALA A 49 18.13 6.48 -6.16
CA ALA A 49 16.83 6.83 -5.56
C ALA A 49 15.76 7.15 -6.61
N GLN A 50 16.14 7.83 -7.70
CA GLN A 50 15.23 8.15 -8.80
C GLN A 50 14.76 6.90 -9.56
N VAL A 51 15.68 5.98 -9.89
CA VAL A 51 15.34 4.70 -10.53
C VAL A 51 14.44 3.86 -9.61
N THR A 52 14.76 3.80 -8.33
CA THR A 52 13.95 3.08 -7.33
C THR A 52 12.55 3.65 -7.24
N PHE A 53 12.40 4.98 -7.22
CA PHE A 53 11.10 5.64 -7.22
C PHE A 53 10.30 5.32 -8.48
N LEU A 54 10.92 5.39 -9.65
CA LEU A 54 10.24 5.11 -10.92
C LEU A 54 9.73 3.66 -10.97
N LEU A 55 10.56 2.71 -10.55
CA LEU A 55 10.18 1.31 -10.40
C LEU A 55 9.04 1.14 -9.38
N PHE A 56 9.10 1.86 -8.26
CA PHE A 56 8.05 1.81 -7.24
C PHE A 56 6.72 2.33 -7.76
N VAL A 57 6.70 3.46 -8.47
CA VAL A 57 5.47 4.01 -9.08
C VAL A 57 4.87 3.05 -10.10
N TYR A 58 5.72 2.40 -10.91
CA TYR A 58 5.24 1.45 -11.91
C TYR A 58 4.71 0.14 -11.30
N THR A 59 5.31 -0.31 -10.19
CA THR A 59 4.94 -1.57 -9.52
C THR A 59 3.85 -1.39 -8.47
N ALA A 60 3.64 -0.17 -7.93
CA ALA A 60 2.68 0.11 -6.88
C ALA A 60 1.23 -0.27 -7.22
N PRO A 61 0.68 -0.01 -8.42
CA PRO A 61 -0.68 -0.43 -8.77
C PRO A 61 -0.84 -1.95 -8.78
N LEU A 62 0.17 -2.66 -9.28
CA LEU A 62 0.20 -4.13 -9.30
C LEU A 62 0.31 -4.69 -7.88
N ALA A 63 1.22 -4.13 -7.07
CA ALA A 63 1.39 -4.52 -5.67
C ALA A 63 0.11 -4.28 -4.85
N LEU A 64 -0.59 -3.18 -5.09
CA LEU A 64 -1.88 -2.88 -4.46
C LEU A 64 -2.94 -3.92 -4.85
N GLY A 65 -3.03 -4.28 -6.13
CA GLY A 65 -3.95 -5.33 -6.59
C GLY A 65 -3.68 -6.68 -5.94
N ILE A 66 -2.40 -7.08 -5.86
CA ILE A 66 -1.97 -8.32 -5.18
C ILE A 66 -2.33 -8.26 -3.68
N LEU A 67 -2.07 -7.14 -3.01
CA LEU A 67 -2.37 -6.97 -1.59
C LEU A 67 -3.87 -7.09 -1.32
N VAL A 68 -4.71 -6.44 -2.12
CA VAL A 68 -6.17 -6.53 -1.98
C VAL A 68 -6.67 -7.95 -2.23
N TYR A 69 -6.12 -8.65 -3.23
CA TYR A 69 -6.45 -10.05 -3.49
C TYR A 69 -6.08 -10.95 -2.30
N LEU A 70 -4.88 -10.80 -1.76
CA LEU A 70 -4.43 -11.56 -0.59
C LEU A 70 -5.29 -11.26 0.64
N LEU A 71 -5.63 -10.00 0.87
CA LEU A 71 -6.51 -9.62 1.98
C LEU A 71 -7.87 -10.30 1.84
N HIS A 72 -8.47 -10.28 0.66
CA HIS A 72 -9.75 -10.95 0.41
C HIS A 72 -9.65 -12.48 0.57
N PHE A 73 -8.56 -13.08 0.11
CA PHE A 73 -8.30 -14.51 0.30
C PHE A 73 -8.22 -14.90 1.79
N VAL A 74 -7.48 -14.12 2.58
CA VAL A 74 -7.33 -14.35 4.02
C VAL A 74 -8.66 -14.15 4.74
N LEU A 75 -9.36 -13.04 4.47
CA LEU A 75 -10.65 -12.76 5.11
C LEU A 75 -11.70 -13.83 4.79
N ASN A 76 -11.80 -14.28 3.54
CA ASN A 76 -12.72 -15.36 3.17
C ASN A 76 -12.29 -16.71 3.76
N GLY A 77 -10.99 -16.96 3.89
CA GLY A 77 -10.48 -18.15 4.56
C GLY A 77 -10.84 -18.18 6.05
N VAL A 78 -10.68 -17.04 6.73
CA VAL A 78 -11.05 -16.86 8.14
C VAL A 78 -12.56 -16.99 8.32
N ASP A 79 -13.36 -16.31 7.51
CA ASP A 79 -14.83 -16.33 7.59
C ASP A 79 -15.39 -17.75 7.40
N ARG A 80 -14.83 -18.50 6.43
CA ARG A 80 -15.17 -19.90 6.23
C ARG A 80 -14.81 -20.76 7.45
N TRP A 81 -13.69 -20.51 8.10
CA TRP A 81 -13.25 -21.24 9.29
C TRP A 81 -14.07 -20.91 10.54
N THR A 82 -14.48 -19.66 10.72
CA THR A 82 -15.37 -19.27 11.83
C THR A 82 -16.75 -19.87 11.67
N ARG A 83 -17.34 -19.86 10.46
CA ARG A 83 -18.67 -20.45 10.22
C ARG A 83 -18.70 -21.96 10.46
N THR A 84 -17.62 -22.66 10.08
CA THR A 84 -17.51 -24.12 10.31
C THR A 84 -17.40 -24.46 11.81
N ARG A 85 -16.88 -23.54 12.64
CA ARG A 85 -16.83 -23.72 14.10
C ARG A 85 -18.20 -23.51 14.75
N GLU A 86 -18.96 -22.51 14.32
CA GLU A 86 -20.33 -22.29 14.82
C GLU A 86 -21.25 -23.48 14.49
N GLU A 87 -21.19 -24.01 13.26
CA GLU A 87 -21.98 -25.19 12.87
C GLU A 87 -21.58 -26.46 13.69
N ALA A 88 -20.33 -26.57 14.14
CA ALA A 88 -19.87 -27.67 14.99
C ALA A 88 -20.28 -27.51 16.47
N ASP A 89 -20.38 -26.27 16.95
CA ASP A 89 -20.85 -25.95 18.31
C ASP A 89 -22.38 -26.04 18.46
N GLU A 90 -23.15 -25.92 17.37
CA GLU A 90 -24.62 -26.09 17.34
C GLU A 90 -25.08 -27.55 17.13
N ALA A 91 -24.20 -28.43 16.64
CA ALA A 91 -24.49 -29.85 16.43
C ALA A 91 -24.78 -30.71 17.69
N PRO A 92 -24.38 -30.37 18.94
CA PRO A 92 -24.60 -31.26 20.08
C PRO A 92 -26.00 -31.15 20.73
N PHE A 93 -26.90 -30.26 20.25
CA PHE A 93 -28.21 -30.04 20.89
C PHE A 93 -29.42 -30.62 20.13
N ARG A 94 -29.24 -31.59 19.23
CA ARG A 94 -30.33 -32.47 18.78
C ARG A 94 -30.30 -33.76 19.59
N MET A 95 -30.94 -33.74 20.76
CA MET A 95 -31.29 -34.98 21.47
C MET A 95 -32.53 -35.59 20.82
N GLU A 96 -32.40 -36.86 20.46
CA GLU A 96 -33.49 -37.76 20.05
C GLU A 96 -34.50 -38.02 21.18
#